data_AF-A0A164QH27-F1
#
_entry.id   AF-A0A164QH27-F1
#
_cell.length_a   1.000
_cell.length_b   1.000
_cell.length_c   1.000
_cell.angle_alpha   90.00
_cell.angle_beta   90.00
_cell.angle_gamma   90.00
#
_symmetry.space_group_name_H-M   'P 1'
#
loop_
_entity.id
_entity.type
_entity.pdbx_description
1 polymer ?
#
loop_
_entity_poly.entity_id
_entity_poly.type
_entity_poly.pdbx_seq_one_letter_code
_entity_poly.pdbx_strand_id
1 'polypeptide(L)'
;MAFLFVTCLHLNYVGLSDVQMIYLPAGVRHLEQDAFNGLSMIGHLKLAHLDLQSLNSFVFRGLRHVQLLSIQESDLGVIRPGVFTNMSNIGRLSLTNNKIDAIESFELTADNRVRQFHFIGNHVLDLPHGRAIHIQVDYVGTPAKSFLFIIIIFFCGGDWEKKKKKGVPIVNASNNHFPCDCHIVSWMKSAMFANQSRERMMANNYCISPYEVHGKSIQSAAEEAHLFGGCADDDPPERTVALETTKPSTLFSSSSCSSMNGQSMTILIALYLLFQQFVQL
;
A
#
# COMPACT_ATOMS: atom_id res chain seq x y z
N MET A 1 32.95 20.22 32.67
CA MET A 1 32.12 20.33 31.46
C MET A 1 31.69 18.93 31.06
N ALA A 2 30.41 18.59 31.25
CA ALA A 2 29.83 17.34 30.79
C ALA A 2 28.61 17.71 29.96
N PHE A 3 28.79 17.72 28.64
CA PHE A 3 27.72 17.90 27.67
C PHE A 3 26.93 16.58 27.60
N LEU A 4 25.84 16.46 28.35
CA LEU A 4 24.83 15.43 28.11
C LEU A 4 23.98 15.88 26.90
N PHE A 5 24.47 15.63 25.68
CA PHE A 5 23.61 15.57 24.49
C PHE A 5 23.05 14.15 24.41
N VAL A 6 21.95 13.88 25.12
CA VAL A 6 21.16 12.66 24.92
C VAL A 6 19.92 13.05 24.12
N THR A 7 20.03 13.08 22.79
CA THR A 7 18.87 13.25 21.87
C THR A 7 18.39 11.88 21.35
N CYS A 8 18.41 10.86 22.22
CA CYS A 8 17.83 9.55 21.94
C CYS A 8 16.59 9.39 22.81
N LEU A 9 15.44 9.17 22.17
CA LEU A 9 14.17 9.05 22.87
C LEU A 9 13.78 7.57 22.94
N HIS A 10 14.00 6.94 24.09
CA HIS A 10 13.49 5.62 24.42
C HIS A 10 12.38 5.77 25.47
N LEU A 11 11.13 5.57 25.09
CA LEU A 11 10.02 5.75 26.01
C LEU A 11 9.32 4.41 26.28
N ASN A 12 9.50 3.91 27.51
CA ASN A 12 8.77 2.75 28.02
C ASN A 12 7.52 3.23 28.75
N TYR A 13 6.38 3.26 28.06
CA TYR A 13 5.11 3.72 28.62
C TYR A 13 4.21 2.58 29.05
N VAL A 14 4.59 1.88 30.13
CA VAL A 14 3.73 0.87 30.74
C VAL A 14 2.64 1.59 31.54
N GLY A 15 1.37 1.47 31.11
CA GLY A 15 0.21 1.91 31.91
C GLY A 15 -0.41 3.28 31.56
N LEU A 16 0.04 3.97 30.51
CA LEU A 16 -0.62 5.19 30.03
C LEU A 16 -1.79 4.84 29.08
N SER A 17 -2.98 4.60 29.62
CA SER A 17 -4.18 4.24 28.85
C SER A 17 -4.90 5.43 28.20
N ASP A 18 -4.67 6.65 28.70
CA ASP A 18 -5.51 7.82 28.38
C ASP A 18 -4.81 8.87 27.50
N VAL A 19 -3.59 8.59 27.05
CA VAL A 19 -2.85 9.52 26.19
C VAL A 19 -3.47 9.49 24.80
N GLN A 20 -4.32 10.47 24.50
CA GLN A 20 -4.93 10.57 23.17
C GLN A 20 -3.99 11.16 22.12
N MET A 21 -3.04 12.00 22.54
CA MET A 21 -2.18 12.75 21.62
C MET A 21 -0.76 12.93 22.17
N ILE A 22 0.25 12.70 21.33
CA ILE A 22 1.66 12.93 21.65
C ILE A 22 2.27 13.89 20.64
N TYR A 23 3.01 14.87 21.18
CA TYR A 23 3.90 15.77 20.44
C TYR A 23 5.32 15.57 20.93
N LEU A 24 6.26 15.38 20.01
CA LEU A 24 7.69 15.39 20.33
C LEU A 24 8.25 16.81 20.24
N PRO A 25 9.25 17.16 21.06
CA PRO A 25 9.94 18.45 20.95
C PRO A 25 10.71 18.55 19.63
N ALA A 26 10.93 19.78 19.15
CA ALA A 26 11.80 20.04 18.01
C ALA A 26 13.24 19.59 18.31
N GLY A 27 13.97 19.17 17.27
CA GLY A 27 15.39 18.80 17.39
C GLY A 27 15.66 17.37 17.88
N VAL A 28 14.64 16.50 17.98
CA VAL A 28 14.90 15.06 18.07
C VAL A 28 15.56 14.59 16.78
N ARG A 29 16.69 13.91 16.92
CA ARG A 29 17.50 13.40 15.80
C ARG A 29 17.48 11.89 15.66
N HIS A 30 17.11 11.20 16.74
CA HIS A 30 17.07 9.74 16.79
C HIS A 30 15.81 9.27 17.50
N LEU A 31 15.09 8.36 16.84
CA LEU A 31 14.04 7.55 17.44
C LEU A 31 14.51 6.10 17.41
N GLU A 32 14.59 5.48 18.59
CA GLU A 32 15.02 4.08 18.69
C GLU A 32 13.95 3.12 18.21
N GLN A 33 14.36 1.88 17.97
CA GLN A 33 13.42 0.78 17.85
C GLN A 33 12.51 0.75 19.08
N ASP A 34 11.21 0.49 18.89
CA ASP A 34 10.24 0.44 20.00
C ASP A 34 10.10 1.75 20.80
N ALA A 35 10.48 2.91 20.26
CA ALA A 35 10.45 4.18 20.97
C ALA A 35 9.06 4.55 21.55
N PHE A 36 7.98 3.96 21.01
CA PHE A 36 6.61 4.18 21.48
C PHE A 36 5.96 2.92 22.09
N ASN A 37 6.75 1.93 22.49
CA ASN A 37 6.21 0.71 23.07
C ASN A 37 5.47 1.00 24.40
N GLY A 38 4.38 0.27 24.63
CA GLY A 38 3.44 0.51 25.73
C GLY A 38 2.33 1.52 25.42
N LEU A 39 2.48 2.37 24.41
CA LEU A 39 1.47 3.35 23.95
C LEU A 39 0.39 2.73 23.06
N SER A 40 -0.07 1.53 23.39
CA SER A 40 -0.98 0.76 22.54
C SER A 40 -2.35 1.42 22.29
N MET A 41 -2.76 2.36 23.16
CA MET A 41 -4.07 2.99 23.16
C MET A 41 -4.09 4.42 22.59
N ILE A 42 -2.94 4.95 22.14
CA ILE A 42 -2.90 6.34 21.65
C ILE A 42 -3.72 6.51 20.38
N GLY A 43 -4.45 7.62 20.28
CA GLY A 43 -5.27 7.94 19.12
C GLY A 43 -4.51 8.72 18.05
N HIS A 44 -3.70 9.71 18.44
CA HIS A 44 -3.02 10.63 17.54
C HIS A 44 -1.54 10.74 17.89
N LEU A 45 -0.66 10.40 16.95
CA LEU A 45 0.77 10.63 17.07
C LEU A 45 1.19 11.66 16.03
N LYS A 46 1.66 12.83 16.49
CA LYS A 46 2.10 13.91 15.61
C LYS A 46 3.58 14.21 15.85
N LEU A 47 4.38 13.96 14.82
CA LEU A 47 5.82 14.22 14.76
C LEU A 47 6.03 15.45 13.86
N ALA A 48 6.53 16.55 14.42
CA ALA A 48 6.68 17.82 13.72
C ALA A 48 8.08 18.37 13.93
N HIS A 49 8.68 18.98 12.91
CA HIS A 49 9.95 19.70 13.04
C HIS A 49 11.08 18.84 13.65
N LEU A 50 11.13 17.57 13.23
CA LEU A 50 12.20 16.66 13.60
C LEU A 50 13.33 16.74 12.57
N ASP A 51 14.55 16.42 13.02
CA ASP A 51 15.78 16.43 12.23
C ASP A 51 16.37 15.00 12.25
N LEU A 52 15.55 14.04 11.83
CA LEU A 52 15.86 12.62 11.93
C LEU A 52 16.86 12.23 10.85
N GLN A 53 17.90 11.51 11.24
CA GLN A 53 18.80 10.88 10.26
C GLN A 53 18.14 9.69 9.56
N SER A 54 17.23 9.01 10.26
CA SER A 54 16.49 7.89 9.71
C SER A 54 15.25 7.59 10.53
N LEU A 55 14.20 7.14 9.87
CA LEU A 55 13.07 6.47 10.48
C LEU A 55 13.38 4.97 10.56
N ASN A 56 13.80 4.54 11.75
CA ASN A 56 14.32 3.19 11.98
C ASN A 56 13.25 2.10 11.89
N SER A 57 13.68 0.90 11.52
CA SER A 57 12.85 -0.30 11.55
C SER A 57 12.17 -0.47 12.92
N PHE A 58 10.88 -0.78 12.91
CA PHE A 58 10.07 -1.02 14.11
C PHE A 58 10.01 0.15 15.12
N VAL A 59 10.34 1.38 14.72
CA VAL A 59 10.23 2.57 15.58
C VAL A 59 8.83 2.74 16.18
N PHE A 60 7.78 2.41 15.42
CA PHE A 60 6.37 2.52 15.83
C PHE A 60 5.75 1.20 16.34
N ARG A 61 6.57 0.17 16.58
CA ARG A 61 6.06 -1.14 16.97
C ARG A 61 5.32 -1.06 18.31
N GLY A 62 4.18 -1.76 18.37
CA GLY A 62 3.31 -1.77 19.57
C GLY A 62 2.17 -0.76 19.54
N LEU A 63 2.16 0.18 18.58
CA LEU A 63 1.05 1.11 18.35
C LEU A 63 -0.12 0.41 17.65
N ARG A 64 -1.17 0.05 18.42
CA ARG A 64 -2.28 -0.82 17.96
C ARG A 64 -3.63 -0.12 17.73
N HIS A 65 -3.75 1.14 18.15
CA HIS A 65 -5.01 1.90 18.09
C HIS A 65 -4.84 3.33 17.57
N VAL A 66 -3.70 3.63 16.94
CA VAL A 66 -3.45 4.95 16.34
C VAL A 66 -4.50 5.21 15.27
N GLN A 67 -5.27 6.27 15.39
CA GLN A 67 -6.23 6.73 14.36
C GLN A 67 -5.60 7.73 13.38
N LEU A 68 -4.53 8.40 13.81
CA LEU A 68 -3.74 9.32 13.01
C LEU A 68 -2.26 9.21 13.38
N LEU A 69 -1.43 8.80 12.43
CA LEU A 69 0.02 9.03 12.45
C LEU A 69 0.34 10.15 11.46
N SER A 70 0.84 11.27 11.96
CA SER A 70 1.21 12.42 11.15
C SER A 70 2.68 12.76 11.37
N ILE A 71 3.47 12.77 10.31
CA ILE A 71 4.84 13.29 10.32
C ILE A 71 4.92 14.43 9.34
N GLN A 72 5.27 15.62 9.81
CA GLN A 72 5.28 16.79 8.96
C GLN A 72 6.43 17.76 9.23
N GLU A 73 6.83 18.46 8.17
CA GLU A 73 7.81 19.55 8.23
C GLU A 73 9.11 19.10 8.91
N SER A 74 9.55 17.88 8.61
CA SER A 74 10.73 17.24 9.21
C SER A 74 11.72 16.82 8.13
N ASP A 75 13.01 16.81 8.48
CA ASP A 75 14.00 16.02 7.73
C ASP A 75 13.90 14.59 8.27
N LEU A 76 13.47 13.65 7.43
CA LEU A 76 13.26 12.25 7.82
C LEU A 76 14.49 11.39 7.55
N GLY A 77 15.42 11.87 6.72
CA GLY A 77 16.54 11.10 6.21
C GLY A 77 16.06 9.83 5.53
N VAL A 78 16.54 8.68 5.98
CA VAL A 78 16.24 7.37 5.38
C VAL A 78 15.03 6.69 6.03
N ILE A 79 14.03 6.31 5.23
CA ILE A 79 12.94 5.41 5.66
C ILE A 79 13.42 3.96 5.50
N ARG A 80 13.67 3.29 6.62
CA ARG A 80 14.17 1.90 6.66
C ARG A 80 13.05 0.86 6.50
N PRO A 81 13.38 -0.40 6.14
CA PRO A 81 12.41 -1.47 6.07
C PRO A 81 11.69 -1.71 7.41
N GLY A 82 10.42 -2.07 7.36
CA GLY A 82 9.65 -2.48 8.54
C GLY A 82 9.32 -1.37 9.54
N VAL A 83 9.36 -0.10 9.15
CA VAL A 83 8.96 1.05 9.99
C VAL A 83 7.55 0.89 10.57
N PHE A 84 6.61 0.38 9.77
CA PHE A 84 5.21 0.19 10.15
C PHE A 84 4.87 -1.24 10.62
N THR A 85 5.88 -2.10 10.80
CA THR A 85 5.66 -3.49 11.21
C THR A 85 5.03 -3.55 12.60
N ASN A 86 4.03 -4.43 12.77
CA ASN A 86 3.27 -4.61 14.01
C ASN A 86 2.57 -3.35 14.53
N MET A 87 2.30 -2.39 13.63
CA MET A 87 1.27 -1.38 13.85
C MET A 87 -0.08 -1.90 13.37
N SER A 88 -1.14 -1.61 14.12
CA SER A 88 -2.50 -1.95 13.69
C SER A 88 -3.46 -0.78 13.87
N ASN A 89 -4.50 -0.75 13.02
CA ASN A 89 -5.59 0.23 13.04
C ASN A 89 -5.22 1.70 12.74
N ILE A 90 -4.14 1.98 12.01
CA ILE A 90 -3.57 3.34 11.80
C ILE A 90 -4.62 4.39 11.37
N GLY A 91 -5.66 3.99 10.63
CA GLY A 91 -6.73 4.90 10.20
C GLY A 91 -6.26 5.89 9.13
N ARG A 92 -5.50 6.93 9.52
CA ARG A 92 -4.84 7.89 8.62
C ARG A 92 -3.33 7.91 8.86
N LEU A 93 -2.57 7.70 7.79
CA LEU A 93 -1.12 7.95 7.76
C LEU A 93 -0.85 9.18 6.90
N SER A 94 -0.15 10.17 7.45
CA SER A 94 0.17 11.43 6.77
C SER A 94 1.67 11.70 6.85
N LEU A 95 2.31 11.80 5.69
CA LEU A 95 3.67 12.30 5.51
C LEU A 95 3.57 13.58 4.69
N THR A 96 3.81 14.73 5.32
CA THR A 96 3.57 16.04 4.70
C THR A 96 4.78 16.96 4.81
N ASN A 97 5.23 17.52 3.69
CA ASN A 97 6.33 18.49 3.66
C ASN A 97 7.61 17.96 4.33
N ASN A 98 7.94 16.68 4.14
CA ASN A 98 9.19 16.12 4.65
C ASN A 98 10.25 16.06 3.56
N LYS A 99 11.52 16.18 3.98
CA LYS A 99 12.67 15.81 3.15
C LYS A 99 13.04 14.36 3.46
N ILE A 100 13.05 13.52 2.43
CA ILE A 100 13.33 12.10 2.52
C ILE A 100 14.54 11.82 1.63
N ASP A 101 15.66 11.50 2.25
CA ASP A 101 16.90 11.25 1.52
C ASP A 101 16.83 9.93 0.76
N ALA A 102 16.25 8.88 1.36
CA ALA A 102 16.02 7.61 0.67
C ALA A 102 14.85 6.84 1.26
N ILE A 103 14.17 6.05 0.42
CA ILE A 103 13.21 5.04 0.85
C ILE A 103 13.81 3.68 0.50
N GLU A 104 14.31 2.96 1.49
CA GLU A 104 14.87 1.61 1.28
C GLU A 104 13.74 0.59 1.04
N SER A 105 12.63 0.73 1.78
CA SER A 105 11.44 -0.07 1.60
C SER A 105 10.23 0.62 2.22
N PHE A 106 9.09 0.50 1.55
CA PHE A 106 7.82 1.03 2.04
C PHE A 106 6.76 -0.06 2.03
N GLU A 107 6.53 -0.64 3.21
CA GLU A 107 5.60 -1.75 3.38
C GLU A 107 4.41 -1.34 4.26
N LEU A 108 3.21 -1.47 3.69
CA LEU A 108 1.95 -1.36 4.43
C LEU A 108 1.13 -2.63 4.22
N THR A 109 0.97 -3.44 5.27
CA THR A 109 0.19 -4.66 5.19
C THR A 109 -1.29 -4.39 5.47
N ALA A 110 -2.15 -5.37 5.16
CA ALA A 110 -3.56 -5.32 5.48
C ALA A 110 -3.82 -5.12 6.99
N ASP A 111 -2.92 -5.64 7.83
CA ASP A 111 -3.00 -5.55 9.29
C ASP A 111 -2.84 -4.11 9.80
N ASN A 112 -2.14 -3.25 9.04
CA ASN A 112 -2.01 -1.84 9.39
C ASN A 112 -3.36 -1.10 9.30
N ARG A 113 -4.33 -1.60 8.52
CA ARG A 113 -5.70 -1.06 8.37
C ARG A 113 -5.72 0.46 8.10
N VAL A 114 -4.85 0.91 7.20
CA VAL A 114 -4.80 2.31 6.74
C VAL A 114 -6.02 2.57 5.84
N ARG A 115 -6.84 3.56 6.19
CA ARG A 115 -7.99 4.02 5.38
C ARG A 115 -7.63 5.19 4.49
N GLN A 116 -6.75 6.07 4.96
CA GLN A 116 -6.30 7.24 4.24
C GLN A 116 -4.78 7.34 4.34
N PHE A 117 -4.14 7.52 3.20
CA PHE A 117 -2.70 7.74 3.13
C PHE A 117 -2.42 9.04 2.38
N HIS A 118 -1.81 10.00 3.07
CA HIS A 118 -1.43 11.28 2.49
C HIS A 118 0.09 11.33 2.38
N PHE A 119 0.58 11.54 1.18
CA PHE A 119 1.99 11.75 0.88
C PHE A 119 2.08 13.05 0.09
N ILE A 120 2.19 14.19 0.77
CA ILE A 120 1.97 15.51 0.15
C ILE A 120 3.18 16.39 0.38
N GLY A 121 3.66 17.08 -0.65
CA GLY A 121 4.73 18.08 -0.48
C GLY A 121 6.09 17.50 -0.09
N ASN A 122 6.31 16.19 -0.22
CA ASN A 122 7.58 15.58 0.17
C ASN A 122 8.60 15.70 -0.97
N HIS A 123 9.88 15.76 -0.59
CA HIS A 123 11.00 15.70 -1.51
C HIS A 123 11.73 14.38 -1.26
N VAL A 124 11.64 13.45 -2.21
CA VAL A 124 12.33 12.16 -2.14
C VAL A 124 13.53 12.23 -3.06
N LEU A 125 14.73 11.94 -2.55
CA LEU A 125 15.96 11.97 -3.34
C LEU A 125 16.27 10.61 -3.97
N ASP A 126 15.92 9.50 -3.29
CA ASP A 126 16.18 8.15 -3.75
C ASP A 126 15.00 7.20 -3.52
N LEU A 127 14.73 6.36 -4.53
CA LEU A 127 13.59 5.43 -4.57
C LEU A 127 14.04 4.00 -4.34
N PRO A 128 13.18 3.15 -3.75
CA PRO A 128 13.51 1.76 -3.56
C PRO A 128 13.63 1.03 -4.90
N HIS A 129 14.63 0.18 -5.00
CA HIS A 129 14.84 -0.69 -6.15
C HIS A 129 13.96 -1.96 -6.04
N GLY A 130 13.42 -2.45 -7.15
CA GLY A 130 12.68 -3.72 -7.23
C GLY A 130 11.36 -3.78 -6.43
N ARG A 131 11.09 -4.91 -5.76
CA ARG A 131 9.83 -5.20 -5.02
C ARG A 131 9.73 -4.56 -3.62
N ALA A 132 10.61 -3.63 -3.30
CA ALA A 132 10.67 -3.02 -1.97
C ALA A 132 9.50 -2.05 -1.64
N ILE A 133 8.53 -1.90 -2.56
CA ILE A 133 7.25 -1.23 -2.30
C ILE A 133 6.15 -2.30 -2.29
N HIS A 134 5.60 -2.56 -1.12
CA HIS A 134 4.57 -3.58 -0.97
C HIS A 134 3.43 -3.07 -0.09
N ILE A 135 2.28 -2.85 -0.71
CA ILE A 135 1.05 -2.55 0.03
C ILE A 135 0.06 -3.68 -0.16
N GLN A 136 -0.10 -4.51 0.87
CA GLN A 136 -1.22 -5.46 0.90
C GLN A 136 -2.47 -4.68 1.23
N VAL A 137 -3.21 -4.36 0.19
CA VAL A 137 -4.61 -4.01 0.35
C VAL A 137 -5.37 -5.30 0.56
N ASP A 138 -6.23 -5.37 1.58
CA ASP A 138 -7.21 -6.44 1.70
C ASP A 138 -8.14 -6.41 0.46
N TYR A 139 -7.73 -7.10 -0.61
CA TYR A 139 -8.59 -7.33 -1.76
C TYR A 139 -9.71 -8.27 -1.33
N VAL A 140 -10.82 -7.69 -0.87
CA VAL A 140 -12.07 -8.44 -0.77
C VAL A 140 -12.70 -8.48 -2.15
N GLY A 141 -12.35 -9.51 -2.92
CA GLY A 141 -13.09 -10.02 -4.07
C GLY A 141 -12.71 -9.42 -5.42
N THR A 142 -12.05 -10.21 -6.25
CA THR A 142 -12.30 -10.13 -7.70
C THR A 142 -13.76 -10.56 -7.93
N PRO A 143 -14.64 -9.75 -8.55
CA PRO A 143 -15.81 -10.34 -9.17
C PRO A 143 -15.27 -11.26 -10.28
N ALA A 144 -15.53 -12.55 -10.15
CA ALA A 144 -15.24 -13.51 -11.19
C ALA A 144 -15.94 -13.04 -12.48
N LYS A 145 -15.17 -12.57 -13.47
CA LYS A 145 -15.69 -12.18 -14.79
C LYS A 145 -16.09 -13.39 -15.66
N SER A 146 -16.22 -14.57 -15.08
CA SER A 146 -16.63 -15.79 -15.79
C SER A 146 -18.12 -16.04 -15.61
N PHE A 147 -18.85 -16.14 -16.72
CA PHE A 147 -20.29 -16.41 -16.80
C PHE A 147 -20.73 -17.65 -15.98
N LEU A 148 -19.81 -18.62 -15.80
CA LEU A 148 -20.02 -19.82 -14.98
C LEU A 148 -20.28 -19.52 -13.49
N PHE A 149 -19.78 -18.40 -12.98
CA PHE A 149 -19.87 -18.02 -11.56
C PHE A 149 -21.22 -17.40 -11.20
N ILE A 150 -21.88 -16.73 -12.17
CA ILE A 150 -23.23 -16.16 -12.01
C ILE A 150 -24.28 -17.27 -11.84
N ILE A 151 -24.08 -18.40 -12.53
CA ILE A 151 -24.95 -19.57 -12.42
C ILE A 151 -24.86 -20.17 -11.00
N ILE A 152 -23.66 -20.25 -10.43
CA ILE A 152 -23.47 -20.77 -9.06
C ILE A 152 -24.17 -19.88 -8.01
N ILE A 153 -24.18 -18.55 -8.20
CA ILE A 153 -24.87 -17.59 -7.33
C ILE A 153 -26.39 -17.82 -7.31
N PHE A 154 -26.99 -18.05 -8.48
CA PHE A 154 -28.44 -18.28 -8.59
C PHE A 154 -28.89 -19.63 -8.04
N PHE A 155 -28.02 -20.66 -8.07
CA PHE A 155 -28.40 -22.02 -7.65
C PHE A 155 -27.98 -22.42 -6.22
N CYS A 156 -27.03 -21.73 -5.58
CA CYS A 156 -26.53 -22.12 -4.24
C CYS A 156 -26.92 -21.21 -3.07
N GLY A 157 -27.79 -20.21 -3.24
CA GLY A 157 -28.42 -19.51 -2.11
C GLY A 157 -27.45 -18.96 -1.07
N GLY A 158 -26.31 -18.41 -1.50
CA GLY A 158 -25.33 -17.78 -0.60
C GLY A 158 -25.57 -16.28 -0.47
N ASP A 159 -25.73 -15.80 0.75
CA ASP A 159 -25.72 -14.37 1.12
C ASP A 159 -24.31 -13.78 0.85
N TRP A 160 -24.07 -13.28 -0.37
CA TRP A 160 -22.80 -12.63 -0.75
C TRP A 160 -22.76 -11.13 -0.42
N GLU A 161 -23.82 -10.57 0.19
CA GLU A 161 -23.89 -9.13 0.48
C GLU A 161 -23.22 -8.68 1.78
N LYS A 162 -22.52 -9.56 2.49
CA LYS A 162 -21.71 -9.15 3.68
C LYS A 162 -20.21 -9.23 3.50
N LYS A 163 -19.71 -9.28 2.26
CA LYS A 163 -18.32 -8.87 1.98
C LYS A 163 -18.25 -7.36 2.06
N LYS A 164 -18.12 -6.82 3.29
CA LYS A 164 -17.67 -5.43 3.51
C LYS A 164 -16.46 -5.22 2.58
N LYS A 165 -16.60 -4.34 1.59
CA LYS A 165 -15.45 -3.81 0.86
C LYS A 165 -14.50 -3.26 1.93
N LYS A 166 -13.45 -4.01 2.28
CA LYS A 166 -12.30 -3.40 2.94
C LYS A 166 -11.68 -2.55 1.85
N GLY A 167 -12.00 -1.26 1.92
CA GLY A 167 -11.67 -0.31 0.86
C GLY A 167 -10.17 -0.23 0.69
N VAL A 168 -9.75 -0.12 -0.58
CA VAL A 168 -8.41 0.37 -0.90
C VAL A 168 -8.21 1.69 -0.16
N PRO A 169 -7.05 1.91 0.50
CA PRO A 169 -6.80 3.20 1.14
C PRO A 169 -7.02 4.32 0.13
N ILE A 170 -7.67 5.39 0.58
CA ILE A 170 -7.72 6.64 -0.19
C ILE A 170 -6.31 7.21 -0.12
N VAL A 171 -5.59 7.10 -1.22
CA VAL A 171 -4.25 7.64 -1.33
C VAL A 171 -4.35 9.01 -1.96
N ASN A 172 -3.70 10.00 -1.34
CA ASN A 172 -3.51 11.33 -1.90
C ASN A 172 -2.00 11.61 -1.98
N ALA A 173 -1.51 11.85 -3.19
CA ALA A 173 -0.11 12.06 -3.48
C ALA A 173 0.03 13.20 -4.47
N SER A 174 0.31 14.37 -3.93
CA SER A 174 0.33 15.63 -4.67
C SER A 174 1.45 16.51 -4.17
N ASN A 175 1.99 17.32 -5.06
CA ASN A 175 3.05 18.29 -4.83
C ASN A 175 4.35 17.66 -4.31
N ASN A 176 4.58 16.38 -4.57
CA ASN A 176 5.85 15.75 -4.23
C ASN A 176 6.87 15.94 -5.35
N HIS A 177 8.14 15.88 -4.97
CA HIS A 177 9.27 15.87 -5.88
C HIS A 177 9.96 14.51 -5.77
N PHE A 178 10.15 13.84 -6.91
CA PHE A 178 10.74 12.50 -6.98
C PHE A 178 11.88 12.47 -7.99
N PRO A 179 12.86 11.55 -7.87
CA PRO A 179 13.74 11.29 -8.98
C PRO A 179 12.91 10.69 -10.12
N CYS A 180 12.98 11.34 -11.28
CA CYS A 180 12.35 10.87 -12.49
C CYS A 180 13.36 10.01 -13.24
N ASP A 181 13.50 8.78 -12.77
CA ASP A 181 14.26 7.71 -13.40
C ASP A 181 13.35 6.50 -13.69
N CYS A 182 13.91 5.31 -13.91
CA CYS A 182 13.10 4.12 -14.16
C CYS A 182 12.35 3.62 -12.90
N HIS A 183 12.81 3.96 -11.68
CA HIS A 183 12.24 3.47 -10.42
C HIS A 183 10.89 4.12 -10.12
N ILE A 184 10.68 5.39 -10.52
CA ILE A 184 9.38 6.05 -10.35
C ILE A 184 8.26 5.29 -11.07
N VAL A 185 8.58 4.62 -12.18
CA VAL A 185 7.61 3.82 -12.95
C VAL A 185 7.17 2.60 -12.15
N SER A 186 8.10 1.91 -11.49
CA SER A 186 7.80 0.81 -10.58
C SER A 186 6.95 1.29 -9.41
N TRP A 187 7.33 2.43 -8.82
CA TRP A 187 6.58 3.00 -7.71
C TRP A 187 5.15 3.40 -8.08
N MET A 188 4.97 4.04 -9.24
CA MET A 188 3.65 4.41 -9.75
C MET A 188 2.75 3.22 -10.11
N LYS A 189 3.35 2.08 -10.49
CA LYS A 189 2.61 0.83 -10.75
C LYS A 189 2.18 0.13 -9.46
N SER A 190 2.76 0.48 -8.32
CA SER A 190 2.42 -0.15 -7.05
C SER A 190 0.95 0.07 -6.65
N ALA A 191 0.42 -0.85 -5.86
CA ALA A 191 -0.95 -0.78 -5.33
C ALA A 191 -1.21 0.51 -4.53
N MET A 192 -0.16 1.21 -4.08
CA MET A 192 -0.21 2.49 -3.39
C MET A 192 -0.93 3.56 -4.20
N PHE A 193 -0.74 3.61 -5.52
CA PHE A 193 -1.30 4.65 -6.37
C PHE A 193 -2.33 4.13 -7.36
N ALA A 194 -2.66 2.84 -7.31
CA ALA A 194 -3.65 2.21 -8.17
C ALA A 194 -5.07 2.81 -8.03
N ASN A 195 -5.38 3.44 -6.89
CA ASN A 195 -6.67 4.14 -6.67
C ASN A 195 -6.64 5.62 -7.11
N GLN A 196 -5.47 6.17 -7.45
CA GLN A 196 -5.37 7.47 -8.11
C GLN A 196 -5.35 7.28 -9.63
N SER A 197 -5.84 8.28 -10.36
CA SER A 197 -5.59 8.29 -11.80
C SER A 197 -4.10 8.54 -12.02
N ARG A 198 -3.47 7.66 -12.79
CA ARG A 198 -2.07 7.82 -13.23
C ARG A 198 -1.80 9.22 -13.75
N GLU A 199 -2.75 9.79 -14.50
CA GLU A 199 -2.69 11.17 -15.00
C GLU A 199 -2.59 12.20 -13.87
N ARG A 200 -3.41 12.12 -12.81
CA ARG A 200 -3.33 13.07 -11.68
C ARG A 200 -2.02 12.92 -10.93
N MET A 201 -1.55 11.70 -10.74
CA MET A 201 -0.24 11.43 -10.14
C MET A 201 0.87 12.10 -10.96
N MET A 202 0.86 11.94 -12.28
CA MET A 202 1.89 12.51 -13.16
C MET A 202 1.79 14.03 -13.27
N ALA A 203 0.57 14.59 -13.27
CA ALA A 203 0.35 16.03 -13.41
C ALA A 203 0.67 16.80 -12.13
N ASN A 204 0.39 16.22 -10.95
CA ASN A 204 0.49 16.91 -9.67
C ASN A 204 1.79 16.63 -8.91
N ASN A 205 2.75 15.92 -9.50
CA ASN A 205 4.04 15.66 -8.88
C ASN A 205 5.16 16.01 -9.86
N TYR A 206 6.34 16.30 -9.32
CA TYR A 206 7.42 16.96 -10.03
C TYR A 206 8.71 16.15 -9.95
N CYS A 207 9.63 16.42 -10.87
CA CYS A 207 10.93 15.76 -10.92
C CYS A 207 11.98 16.55 -10.11
N ILE A 208 12.80 15.86 -9.31
CA ILE A 208 13.98 16.44 -8.64
C ILE A 208 15.27 16.12 -9.40
N SER A 209 15.27 15.03 -10.16
CA SER A 209 16.37 14.57 -11.00
C SER A 209 15.80 13.82 -12.23
N PRO A 210 16.58 13.63 -13.30
CA PRO A 210 17.88 14.27 -13.56
C PRO A 210 17.72 15.79 -13.79
N TYR A 211 18.84 16.52 -13.89
CA TYR A 211 18.85 17.99 -13.89
C TYR A 211 18.01 18.59 -15.03
N GLU A 212 17.96 17.92 -16.18
CA GLU A 212 17.28 18.38 -17.40
C GLU A 212 15.77 18.55 -17.23
N VAL A 213 15.17 17.74 -16.36
CA VAL A 213 13.73 17.74 -16.07
C VAL A 213 13.42 18.28 -14.67
N HIS A 214 14.40 18.81 -13.96
CA HIS A 214 14.22 19.32 -12.60
C HIS A 214 13.10 20.37 -12.53
N GLY A 215 12.19 20.21 -11.58
CA GLY A 215 11.03 21.07 -11.37
C GLY A 215 9.90 20.90 -12.38
N LYS A 216 10.09 20.13 -13.46
CA LYS A 216 9.01 19.79 -14.40
C LYS A 216 8.04 18.81 -13.75
N SER A 217 6.78 18.82 -14.18
CA SER A 217 5.85 17.78 -13.76
C SER A 217 6.31 16.44 -14.34
N ILE A 218 6.00 15.34 -13.66
CA ILE A 218 6.30 14.00 -14.17
C ILE A 218 5.65 13.83 -15.56
N GLN A 219 4.46 14.41 -15.77
CA GLN A 219 3.77 14.37 -17.05
C GLN A 219 4.50 15.07 -18.20
N SER A 220 5.21 16.18 -17.97
CA SER A 220 5.98 16.81 -19.06
C SER A 220 7.37 16.18 -19.21
N ALA A 221 8.00 15.78 -18.10
CA ALA A 221 9.27 15.06 -18.13
C ALA A 221 9.18 13.72 -18.89
N ALA A 222 8.03 13.07 -18.78
CA ALA A 222 7.61 11.89 -19.52
C ALA A 222 7.70 12.00 -21.04
N GLU A 223 7.44 13.19 -21.58
CA GLU A 223 7.37 13.45 -23.02
C GLU A 223 8.75 13.82 -23.58
N GLU A 224 9.59 14.45 -22.75
CA GLU A 224 10.91 14.93 -23.14
C GLU A 224 12.01 13.87 -23.03
N ALA A 225 11.85 12.91 -22.14
CA ALA A 225 12.81 11.83 -21.95
C ALA A 225 12.14 10.47 -22.22
N HIS A 226 12.88 9.51 -22.78
CA HIS A 226 12.48 8.09 -22.87
C HIS A 226 12.46 7.40 -21.49
N LEU A 227 12.02 8.14 -20.49
CA LEU A 227 12.14 7.95 -19.05
C LEU A 227 11.28 6.76 -18.54
N PHE A 228 10.36 6.26 -19.38
CA PHE A 228 9.58 5.04 -19.11
C PHE A 228 10.22 3.74 -19.59
N GLY A 229 11.52 3.73 -19.87
CA GLY A 229 12.26 2.46 -19.83
C GLY A 229 12.11 1.85 -18.44
N GLY A 230 11.64 0.61 -18.34
CA GLY A 230 11.69 -0.11 -17.05
C GLY A 230 13.14 -0.31 -16.61
N CYS A 231 13.39 -0.37 -15.30
CA CYS A 231 14.73 -0.65 -14.79
C CYS A 231 15.16 -2.06 -15.21
N ALA A 232 16.42 -2.23 -15.61
CA ALA A 232 16.99 -3.55 -15.93
C ALA A 232 17.10 -4.47 -14.69
N ASP A 233 17.03 -3.89 -13.49
CA ASP A 233 17.11 -4.57 -12.20
C ASP A 233 15.75 -5.15 -11.73
N ASP A 234 14.68 -5.02 -12.51
CA ASP A 234 13.51 -5.88 -12.37
C ASP A 234 13.94 -7.28 -12.83
N ASP A 235 14.49 -8.08 -11.90
CA ASP A 235 14.92 -9.46 -12.12
C ASP A 235 14.01 -10.19 -13.13
N PRO A 236 14.56 -10.88 -14.14
CA PRO A 236 13.74 -11.70 -15.01
C PRO A 236 12.94 -12.68 -14.13
N PRO A 237 11.68 -12.98 -14.48
CA PRO A 237 10.94 -14.00 -13.75
C PRO A 237 11.83 -15.23 -13.70
N GLU A 238 12.10 -15.70 -12.49
CA GLU A 238 12.79 -16.95 -12.22
C GLU A 238 12.31 -17.95 -13.26
N ARG A 239 13.25 -18.35 -14.13
CA ARG A 239 12.97 -19.12 -15.33
C ARG A 239 12.33 -20.41 -14.83
N THR A 240 11.01 -20.47 -14.83
CA THR A 240 10.28 -21.71 -14.58
C THR A 240 10.74 -22.65 -15.66
N VAL A 241 11.58 -23.59 -15.25
CA VAL A 241 11.98 -24.73 -16.05
C VAL A 241 10.67 -25.32 -16.58
N ALA A 242 10.51 -25.26 -17.90
CA ALA A 242 9.42 -25.94 -18.58
C ALA A 242 9.60 -27.44 -18.31
N LEU A 243 8.89 -27.96 -17.31
CA LEU A 243 8.62 -29.39 -17.27
C LEU A 243 7.49 -29.65 -18.26
N GLU A 244 7.89 -30.26 -19.37
CA GLU A 244 7.01 -30.90 -20.32
C GLU A 244 6.01 -31.83 -19.61
N THR A 245 4.87 -31.93 -20.28
CA THR A 245 3.65 -32.62 -19.91
C THR A 245 3.86 -34.08 -19.52
N THR A 246 3.59 -34.42 -18.26
CA THR A 246 3.09 -35.76 -17.90
C THR A 246 1.96 -35.63 -16.89
N LYS A 247 0.77 -36.00 -17.35
CA LYS A 247 -0.50 -36.11 -16.63
C LYS A 247 -0.38 -37.13 -15.48
N PRO A 248 -0.80 -36.79 -14.25
CA PRO A 248 -1.19 -37.82 -13.28
C PRO A 248 -2.70 -37.78 -13.03
N SER A 249 -3.22 -38.99 -13.01
CA SER A 249 -4.56 -39.42 -12.64
C SER A 249 -4.96 -39.08 -11.20
N THR A 250 -6.25 -38.72 -11.06
CA THR A 250 -7.20 -39.05 -9.98
C THR A 250 -6.80 -38.82 -8.52
N LEU A 251 -7.53 -37.92 -7.83
CA LEU A 251 -8.27 -38.20 -6.57
C LEU A 251 -8.77 -36.88 -5.96
N PHE A 252 -10.04 -36.52 -6.22
CA PHE A 252 -10.85 -35.79 -5.25
C PHE A 252 -12.28 -36.33 -5.34
N SER A 253 -12.72 -36.89 -4.22
CA SER A 253 -14.03 -37.48 -3.99
C SER A 253 -15.13 -36.42 -4.08
N SER A 254 -16.09 -36.65 -4.96
CA SER A 254 -17.37 -35.97 -4.99
C SER A 254 -18.28 -36.51 -3.87
N SER A 255 -18.42 -35.77 -2.78
CA SER A 255 -19.55 -35.96 -1.87
C SER A 255 -19.95 -34.64 -1.25
N SER A 256 -20.68 -33.84 -2.04
CA SER A 256 -21.80 -32.98 -1.59
C SER A 256 -22.29 -32.10 -2.75
N CYS A 257 -22.92 -32.69 -3.76
CA CYS A 257 -23.95 -32.02 -4.57
C CYS A 257 -24.69 -33.10 -5.37
N SER A 258 -25.56 -33.84 -4.68
CA SER A 258 -26.38 -34.88 -5.28
C SER A 258 -27.58 -34.26 -6.02
N SER A 259 -27.67 -34.57 -7.32
CA SER A 259 -28.86 -34.57 -8.19
C SER A 259 -29.54 -33.22 -8.53
N MET A 260 -29.26 -32.69 -9.72
CA MET A 260 -30.22 -31.85 -10.45
C MET A 260 -31.05 -32.77 -11.35
N ASN A 261 -32.36 -32.89 -11.09
CA ASN A 261 -33.27 -33.67 -11.94
C ASN A 261 -33.50 -32.96 -13.29
N GLY A 262 -33.91 -33.73 -14.31
CA GLY A 262 -34.04 -33.30 -15.71
C GLY A 262 -34.89 -32.04 -15.95
N GLN A 263 -35.84 -31.70 -15.06
CA GLN A 263 -36.61 -30.46 -15.14
C GLN A 263 -35.75 -29.19 -14.92
N SER A 264 -34.69 -29.25 -14.09
CA SER A 264 -33.81 -28.10 -13.85
C SER A 264 -32.90 -27.79 -15.04
N MET A 265 -32.52 -28.80 -15.84
CA MET A 265 -31.78 -28.62 -17.09
C MET A 265 -32.64 -27.94 -18.16
N THR A 266 -33.92 -28.30 -18.27
CA THR A 266 -34.84 -27.71 -19.25
C THR A 266 -35.12 -26.23 -18.95
N ILE A 267 -35.21 -25.86 -17.67
CA ILE A 267 -35.38 -24.47 -17.23
C ILE A 267 -34.14 -23.62 -17.54
N LEU A 268 -32.93 -24.18 -17.36
CA LEU A 268 -31.67 -23.52 -17.72
C LEU A 268 -31.54 -23.27 -19.23
N ILE A 269 -31.93 -24.24 -20.05
CA ILE A 269 -31.93 -24.10 -21.52
C ILE A 269 -32.98 -23.08 -21.97
N ALA A 270 -34.18 -23.08 -21.38
CA ALA A 270 -35.24 -22.13 -21.71
C ALA A 270 -34.87 -20.68 -21.34
N LEU A 271 -34.24 -20.47 -20.18
CA LEU A 271 -33.75 -19.15 -19.75
C LEU A 271 -32.59 -18.65 -20.63
N TYR A 272 -31.70 -19.55 -21.07
CA TYR A 272 -30.63 -19.21 -22.02
C TYR A 272 -31.18 -18.76 -23.38
N LEU A 273 -32.20 -19.45 -23.90
CA LEU A 273 -32.84 -19.10 -25.18
C LEU A 273 -33.64 -17.79 -25.11
N LEU A 274 -34.35 -17.53 -23.99
CA LEU A 274 -35.04 -16.26 -23.75
C LEU A 274 -34.05 -15.07 -23.64
N PHE A 275 -32.87 -15.31 -23.07
CA PHE A 275 -31.84 -14.28 -22.98
C PHE A 275 -31.23 -13.95 -24.34
N GLN A 276 -31.04 -14.93 -25.24
CA GLN A 276 -30.59 -14.67 -26.62
C GLN A 276 -31.58 -13.79 -27.41
N GLN A 277 -32.88 -13.88 -27.14
CA GLN A 277 -33.88 -13.00 -27.74
C GLN A 277 -33.81 -11.55 -27.24
N PHE A 278 -33.36 -11.32 -26.00
CA PHE A 278 -33.21 -9.97 -25.44
C PHE A 278 -31.94 -9.24 -25.89
N VAL A 279 -30.92 -9.97 -26.37
CA VAL A 279 -29.63 -9.39 -26.80
C VAL A 279 -29.65 -8.91 -28.26
N GLN A 280 -30.72 -9.16 -29.03
CA GLN A 280 -30.90 -8.65 -30.40
C GLN A 280 -31.86 -7.45 -30.52
N LEU A 281 -32.17 -6.75 -29.41
CA LEU A 281 -32.93 -5.49 -29.39
C LEU A 281 -32.11 -4.34 -28.81
#